data_AF-A0A382XXL6-F1
#
_entry.id   AF-A0A382XXL6-F1
#
_cell.length_a   1.000
_cell.length_b   1.000
_cell.length_c   1.000
_cell.angle_alpha   90.00
_cell.angle_beta   90.00
_cell.angle_gamma   90.00
#
_symmetry.space_group_name_H-M   'P 1'
#
loop_
_entity.id
_entity.type
_entity.pdbx_description
1 polymer ?
#
loop_
_entity_poly.entity_id
_entity_poly.type
_entity_poly.pdbx_seq_one_letter_code
_entity_poly.pdbx_strand_id
1 'polypeptide(L)'
;MSIYEKLSEFDSPTIFNAVDKYINESSTYSKDTHGLMYTDETIKCLLPTLGNVVGRVITAEVTTNDPDSKAIPWDEYYSTLENSDGPIISVIKDVDSNPGRGACFGDGMAYGHKMLGVKGAIVDGTIRDLDGIKEAGLPIWANGLVPGHGIFNLISV
;
A
#
# COMPACT_ATOMS: atom_id res chain seq x y z
N MET A 1 -14.51 -16.81 12.23
CA MET A 1 -13.20 -16.25 11.91
C MET A 1 -12.99 -16.33 10.40
N SER A 2 -12.87 -15.19 9.73
CA SER A 2 -12.59 -15.07 8.29
C SER A 2 -11.19 -15.58 7.95
N ILE A 3 -10.91 -15.82 6.66
CA ILE A 3 -9.56 -16.22 6.22
C ILE A 3 -8.52 -15.12 6.54
N TYR A 4 -8.90 -13.85 6.46
CA TYR A 4 -8.02 -12.72 6.78
C TYR A 4 -7.58 -12.72 8.25
N GLU A 5 -8.52 -12.98 9.15
CA GLU A 5 -8.22 -13.08 10.59
C GLU A 5 -7.27 -14.24 10.87
N LYS A 6 -7.47 -15.40 10.25
CA LYS A 6 -6.55 -16.55 10.41
C LYS A 6 -5.15 -16.25 9.88
N LEU A 7 -5.04 -15.59 8.72
CA LEU A 7 -3.76 -15.21 8.14
C LEU A 7 -3.02 -14.20 9.02
N SER A 8 -3.74 -13.32 9.72
CA SER A 8 -3.14 -12.34 10.63
C SER A 8 -2.51 -12.94 11.90
N GLU A 9 -2.73 -14.24 12.16
CA GLU A 9 -2.07 -14.96 13.27
C GLU A 9 -0.62 -15.36 12.96
N PHE A 10 -0.17 -15.21 11.70
CA PHE A 10 1.16 -15.59 11.25
C PHE A 10 2.00 -14.38 10.87
N ASP A 11 3.32 -14.48 11.05
CA ASP A 11 4.27 -13.51 10.51
C ASP A 11 4.45 -13.65 8.99
N SER A 12 4.93 -12.60 8.33
CA SER A 12 5.11 -12.63 6.88
C SER A 12 6.11 -13.69 6.39
N PRO A 13 7.21 -14.03 7.10
CA PRO A 13 8.06 -15.17 6.71
C PRO A 13 7.32 -16.52 6.75
N THR A 14 6.44 -16.75 7.73
CA THR A 14 5.64 -17.98 7.82
C THR A 14 4.63 -18.06 6.67
N ILE A 15 3.98 -16.95 6.33
CA ILE A 15 3.12 -16.86 5.14
C ILE A 15 3.94 -17.14 3.86
N PHE A 16 5.13 -16.52 3.73
CA PHE A 16 6.00 -16.75 2.57
C PHE A 16 6.43 -18.21 2.44
N ASN A 17 6.80 -18.88 3.54
CA ASN A 17 7.13 -20.32 3.51
C ASN A 17 5.97 -21.18 2.97
N ALA A 18 4.72 -20.83 3.29
CA ALA A 18 3.55 -21.52 2.76
C ALA A 18 3.35 -21.24 1.25
N VAL A 19 3.56 -19.99 0.82
CA VAL A 19 3.52 -19.58 -0.59
C VAL A 19 4.62 -20.28 -1.41
N ASP A 20 5.84 -20.31 -0.91
CA ASP A 20 7.00 -20.99 -1.52
C ASP A 20 6.73 -22.49 -1.74
N LYS A 21 6.18 -23.16 -0.72
CA LYS A 21 5.76 -24.55 -0.85
C LYS A 21 4.68 -24.73 -1.93
N TYR A 22 3.67 -23.87 -1.94
CA TYR A 22 2.59 -23.93 -2.93
C TYR A 22 3.13 -23.74 -4.36
N ILE A 23 4.01 -22.77 -4.60
CA ILE A 23 4.60 -22.51 -5.92
C ILE A 23 5.41 -23.72 -6.39
N ASN A 24 6.22 -24.31 -5.51
CA ASN A 24 7.00 -25.51 -5.84
C ASN A 24 6.16 -26.72 -6.27
N GLU A 25 4.92 -26.81 -5.77
CA GLU A 25 3.97 -27.89 -6.09
C GLU A 25 2.95 -27.48 -7.17
N SER A 26 2.94 -26.21 -7.60
CA SER A 26 1.96 -25.66 -8.53
C SER A 26 2.28 -25.99 -9.98
N SER A 27 1.23 -26.30 -10.76
CA SER A 27 1.31 -26.33 -12.23
C SER A 27 1.02 -24.97 -12.88
N THR A 28 0.61 -23.97 -12.09
CA THR A 28 0.24 -22.63 -12.55
C THR A 28 1.39 -21.63 -12.42
N TYR A 29 2.20 -21.74 -11.37
CA TYR A 29 3.28 -20.80 -11.07
C TYR A 29 4.66 -21.45 -11.24
N SER A 30 5.59 -20.76 -11.89
CA SER A 30 6.99 -21.20 -12.03
C SER A 30 7.79 -20.89 -10.77
N LYS A 31 8.82 -21.69 -10.48
CA LYS A 31 9.82 -21.40 -9.43
C LYS A 31 10.52 -20.06 -9.62
N ASP A 32 10.62 -19.58 -10.86
CA ASP A 32 11.21 -18.27 -11.16
C ASP A 32 10.38 -17.10 -10.59
N THR A 33 9.13 -17.36 -10.18
CA THR A 33 8.26 -16.34 -9.56
C THR A 33 8.51 -16.17 -8.06
N HIS A 34 9.37 -16.98 -7.43
CA HIS A 34 9.62 -16.92 -5.98
C HIS A 34 10.04 -15.53 -5.51
N GLY A 35 10.95 -14.89 -6.25
CA GLY A 35 11.47 -13.56 -5.94
C GLY A 35 10.44 -12.43 -6.07
N LEU A 36 9.25 -12.70 -6.61
CA LEU A 36 8.20 -11.71 -6.84
C LEU A 36 7.11 -11.70 -5.74
N MET A 37 7.17 -12.63 -4.78
CA MET A 37 6.10 -12.87 -3.79
C MET A 37 6.34 -12.18 -2.45
N TYR A 38 7.30 -11.26 -2.39
CA TYR A 38 7.63 -10.45 -1.23
C TYR A 38 8.22 -9.10 -1.67
N THR A 39 8.15 -8.10 -0.79
CA THR A 39 8.82 -6.81 -0.98
C THR A 39 10.28 -6.89 -0.54
N ASP A 40 11.13 -6.04 -1.11
CA ASP A 40 12.51 -5.90 -0.65
C ASP A 40 12.64 -5.01 0.59
N GLU A 41 13.87 -4.66 0.96
CA GLU A 41 14.15 -3.83 2.11
C GLU A 41 13.83 -2.34 1.90
N THR A 42 13.48 -1.89 0.70
CA THR A 42 13.23 -0.47 0.46
C THR A 42 11.92 -0.03 1.12
N ILE A 43 10.90 -0.88 1.15
CA ILE A 43 9.63 -0.62 1.82
C ILE A 43 9.72 -0.95 3.32
N LYS A 44 9.58 0.05 4.19
CA LYS A 44 9.70 -0.08 5.65
C LYS A 44 8.36 0.11 6.35
N CYS A 45 8.12 -0.68 7.40
CA CYS A 45 7.02 -0.39 8.33
C CYS A 45 7.37 0.86 9.14
N LEU A 46 6.61 1.93 8.97
CA LEU A 46 6.88 3.20 9.64
C LEU A 46 6.16 3.34 10.98
N LEU A 47 5.13 2.52 11.21
CA LEU A 47 4.34 2.50 12.45
C LEU A 47 4.22 1.07 13.02
N PRO A 48 5.32 0.45 13.48
CA PRO A 48 5.33 -0.94 13.91
C PRO A 48 4.40 -1.24 15.09
N THR A 49 4.04 -0.22 15.88
CA THR A 49 3.12 -0.36 17.02
C THR A 49 1.66 -0.60 16.61
N LEU A 50 1.30 -0.38 15.33
CA LEU A 50 -0.06 -0.60 14.83
C LEU A 50 -0.33 -2.03 14.35
N GLY A 51 0.66 -2.91 14.45
CA GLY A 51 0.52 -4.35 14.18
C GLY A 51 0.52 -4.72 12.70
N ASN A 52 0.12 -5.96 12.42
CA ASN A 52 0.04 -6.52 11.08
C ASN A 52 -1.38 -6.36 10.50
N VAL A 53 -1.46 -6.40 9.18
CA VAL A 53 -2.73 -6.30 8.45
C VAL A 53 -2.75 -7.31 7.33
N VAL A 54 -3.94 -7.83 7.04
CA VAL A 54 -4.19 -8.71 5.90
C VAL A 54 -5.45 -8.23 5.21
N GLY A 55 -5.41 -8.16 3.89
CA GLY A 55 -6.55 -7.72 3.10
C GLY A 55 -6.33 -7.88 1.61
N ARG A 56 -7.36 -7.55 0.85
CA ARG A 56 -7.30 -7.46 -0.60
C ARG A 56 -6.64 -6.15 -0.99
N VAL A 57 -5.79 -6.19 -2.00
CA VAL A 57 -5.10 -5.00 -2.50
C VAL A 57 -6.02 -4.25 -3.48
N ILE A 58 -6.09 -2.94 -3.31
CA ILE A 58 -6.50 -1.98 -4.34
C ILE A 58 -5.27 -1.13 -4.68
N THR A 59 -4.92 -1.09 -5.96
CA THR A 59 -3.73 -0.39 -6.46
C THR A 59 -4.09 1.01 -6.92
N ALA A 60 -3.14 1.93 -6.85
CA ALA A 60 -3.21 3.22 -7.53
C ALA A 60 -1.80 3.67 -7.92
N GLU A 61 -1.69 4.45 -8.99
CA GLU A 61 -0.44 5.11 -9.39
C GLU A 61 -0.58 6.62 -9.25
N VAL A 62 0.44 7.29 -8.72
CA VAL A 62 0.46 8.74 -8.51
C VAL A 62 1.78 9.34 -8.98
N THR A 63 1.77 10.62 -9.33
CA THR A 63 2.97 11.42 -9.54
C THR A 63 2.86 12.72 -8.75
N THR A 64 3.99 13.25 -8.29
CA THR A 64 4.04 14.45 -7.46
C THR A 64 4.70 15.64 -8.17
N ASN A 65 5.48 15.47 -9.22
CA ASN A 65 6.30 16.49 -9.86
C ASN A 65 6.14 16.52 -11.39
N ASP A 66 5.18 15.79 -11.96
CA ASP A 66 4.86 15.82 -13.39
C ASP A 66 3.59 16.64 -13.66
N PRO A 67 3.67 17.98 -13.78
CA PRO A 67 2.49 18.84 -13.91
C PRO A 67 1.67 18.59 -15.19
N ASP A 68 2.32 18.07 -16.24
CA ASP A 68 1.68 17.80 -17.53
C ASP A 68 1.07 16.38 -17.60
N SER A 69 1.15 15.59 -16.52
CA SER A 69 0.55 14.26 -16.47
C SER A 69 -0.97 14.33 -16.60
N LYS A 70 -1.57 13.36 -17.30
CA LYS A 70 -3.03 13.25 -17.40
C LYS A 70 -3.59 12.63 -16.12
N ALA A 71 -4.06 13.48 -15.21
CA ALA A 71 -4.67 13.04 -13.97
C ALA A 71 -6.09 12.48 -14.19
N ILE A 72 -6.46 11.45 -13.42
CA ILE A 72 -7.84 11.03 -13.22
C ILE A 72 -8.41 11.64 -11.93
N PRO A 73 -9.74 11.77 -11.83
CA PRO A 73 -10.40 12.27 -10.62
C PRO A 73 -10.18 11.36 -9.40
N TRP A 74 -9.88 11.95 -8.23
CA TRP A 74 -9.65 11.22 -6.98
C TRP A 74 -10.90 10.48 -6.45
N ASP A 75 -12.10 10.91 -6.83
CA ASP A 75 -13.34 10.22 -6.50
C ASP A 75 -13.41 8.82 -7.14
N GLU A 76 -12.73 8.57 -8.25
CA GLU A 76 -12.63 7.21 -8.81
C GLU A 76 -11.89 6.27 -7.84
N TYR A 77 -10.79 6.74 -7.25
CA TYR A 77 -10.04 5.99 -6.24
C TYR A 77 -10.84 5.74 -4.96
N TYR A 78 -11.44 6.79 -4.39
CA TYR A 78 -12.21 6.65 -3.16
C TYR A 78 -13.48 5.83 -3.35
N SER A 79 -14.16 5.95 -4.49
CA SER A 79 -15.30 5.10 -4.83
C SER A 79 -14.87 3.63 -4.98
N THR A 80 -13.68 3.37 -5.53
CA THR A 80 -13.15 2.01 -5.64
C THR A 80 -12.89 1.41 -4.26
N LEU A 81 -12.31 2.18 -3.33
CA LEU A 81 -12.14 1.74 -1.94
C LEU A 81 -13.49 1.48 -1.24
N GLU A 82 -14.45 2.40 -1.38
CA GLU A 82 -15.77 2.30 -0.73
C GLU A 82 -16.58 1.09 -1.22
N ASN A 83 -16.53 0.80 -2.53
CA ASN A 83 -17.31 -0.27 -3.15
C ASN A 83 -16.59 -1.63 -3.15
N SER A 84 -15.40 -1.73 -2.54
CA SER A 84 -14.63 -2.98 -2.51
C SER A 84 -15.01 -3.85 -1.30
N ASP A 85 -15.17 -5.15 -1.56
CA ASP A 85 -15.50 -6.12 -0.51
C ASP A 85 -14.29 -6.53 0.33
N GLY A 86 -14.54 -6.68 1.65
CA GLY A 86 -13.59 -7.26 2.59
C GLY A 86 -12.58 -6.25 3.17
N PRO A 87 -11.64 -6.71 4.01
CA PRO A 87 -10.57 -5.83 4.49
C PRO A 87 -9.69 -5.43 3.31
N ILE A 88 -9.59 -4.12 3.06
CA ILE A 88 -8.79 -3.56 1.96
C ILE A 88 -7.43 -3.09 2.47
N ILE A 89 -6.40 -3.31 1.66
CA ILE A 89 -5.09 -2.68 1.75
C ILE A 89 -4.93 -1.79 0.52
N SER A 90 -4.63 -0.52 0.73
CA SER A 90 -4.26 0.38 -0.36
C SER A 90 -2.80 0.13 -0.74
N VAL A 91 -2.50 0.06 -2.03
CA VAL A 91 -1.13 0.04 -2.55
C VAL A 91 -0.97 1.18 -3.54
N ILE A 92 -0.19 2.20 -3.17
CA ILE A 92 0.06 3.37 -4.00
C ILE A 92 1.48 3.32 -4.53
N LYS A 93 1.64 3.47 -5.84
CA LYS A 93 2.94 3.49 -6.50
C LYS A 93 3.28 4.89 -7.00
N ASP A 94 4.48 5.34 -6.67
CA ASP A 94 5.08 6.56 -7.20
C ASP A 94 5.60 6.30 -8.62
N VAL A 95 4.90 6.85 -9.62
CA VAL A 95 5.28 6.77 -11.04
C VAL A 95 5.84 8.10 -11.56
N ASP A 96 6.23 8.99 -10.66
CA ASP A 96 6.84 10.28 -10.95
C ASP A 96 8.13 10.13 -11.78
N SER A 97 8.43 11.12 -12.62
CA SER A 97 9.70 11.17 -13.35
C SER A 97 10.93 11.29 -12.43
N ASN A 98 10.74 11.71 -11.18
CA ASN A 98 11.72 11.75 -10.10
C ASN A 98 11.14 11.10 -8.80
N PRO A 99 11.04 9.75 -8.75
CA PRO A 99 10.41 9.04 -7.64
C PRO A 99 11.03 9.36 -6.28
N GLY A 100 10.19 9.46 -5.25
CA GLY A 100 10.57 9.79 -3.88
C GLY A 100 10.89 11.26 -3.64
N ARG A 101 10.74 12.14 -4.64
CA ARG A 101 10.94 13.59 -4.47
C ARG A 101 9.82 14.24 -3.66
N GLY A 102 8.58 13.78 -3.85
CA GLY A 102 7.38 14.27 -3.17
C GLY A 102 6.59 13.17 -2.49
N ALA A 103 5.80 13.56 -1.49
CA ALA A 103 4.95 12.64 -0.74
C ALA A 103 3.77 12.16 -1.59
N CYS A 104 3.61 10.83 -1.66
CA CYS A 104 2.49 10.14 -2.30
C CYS A 104 1.33 9.84 -1.35
N PHE A 105 1.53 10.08 -0.04
CA PHE A 105 0.55 9.84 1.00
C PHE A 105 0.78 10.77 2.20
N GLY A 106 -0.30 11.12 2.90
CA GLY A 106 -0.28 11.93 4.11
C GLY A 106 -1.44 11.61 5.05
N ASP A 107 -1.52 12.34 6.16
CA ASP A 107 -2.53 12.14 7.21
C ASP A 107 -3.98 12.32 6.71
N GLY A 108 -4.26 13.31 5.85
CA GLY A 108 -5.57 13.52 5.27
C GLY A 108 -6.07 12.28 4.49
N MET A 109 -5.17 11.67 3.71
CA MET A 109 -5.46 10.39 3.06
C MET A 109 -5.65 9.29 4.10
N ALA A 110 -4.81 9.21 5.13
CA ALA A 110 -4.94 8.20 6.19
C ALA A 110 -6.32 8.22 6.85
N TYR A 111 -6.80 9.40 7.25
CA TYR A 111 -8.15 9.56 7.81
C TYR A 111 -9.24 9.14 6.82
N GLY A 112 -9.13 9.54 5.54
CA GLY A 112 -10.04 9.11 4.48
C GLY A 112 -10.09 7.58 4.33
N HIS A 113 -8.93 6.94 4.26
CA HIS A 113 -8.82 5.47 4.15
C HIS A 113 -9.45 4.77 5.36
N LYS A 114 -9.23 5.29 6.56
CA LYS A 114 -9.82 4.74 7.79
C LYS A 114 -11.34 4.88 7.81
N MET A 115 -11.88 6.00 7.36
CA MET A 115 -13.33 6.20 7.22
C MET A 115 -13.96 5.21 6.23
N LEU A 116 -13.23 4.84 5.18
CA LEU A 116 -13.63 3.84 4.18
C LEU A 116 -13.32 2.39 4.60
N GLY A 117 -12.86 2.15 5.83
CA GLY A 117 -12.64 0.80 6.35
C GLY A 117 -11.34 0.11 5.92
N VAL A 118 -10.45 0.82 5.21
CA VAL A 118 -9.12 0.32 4.82
C VAL A 118 -8.32 -0.06 6.07
N LYS A 119 -7.63 -1.21 6.00
CA LYS A 119 -6.87 -1.77 7.11
C LYS A 119 -5.43 -1.30 7.17
N GLY A 120 -4.82 -0.97 6.03
CA GLY A 120 -3.47 -0.42 5.96
C GLY A 120 -3.15 0.10 4.56
N ALA A 121 -2.01 0.78 4.43
CA ALA A 121 -1.52 1.28 3.15
C ALA A 121 -0.05 0.90 2.93
N ILE A 122 0.30 0.52 1.70
CA ILE A 122 1.68 0.34 1.24
C ILE A 122 1.93 1.41 0.18
N VAL A 123 3.02 2.15 0.31
CA VAL A 123 3.41 3.19 -0.63
C VAL A 123 4.78 2.82 -1.19
N ASP A 124 4.82 2.38 -2.45
CA ASP A 124 6.07 2.26 -3.21
C ASP A 124 6.49 3.67 -3.65
N GLY A 125 7.00 4.43 -2.69
CA GLY A 125 7.20 5.88 -2.72
C GLY A 125 7.44 6.45 -1.31
N THR A 126 7.46 7.78 -1.22
CA THR A 126 7.65 8.49 0.07
C THR A 126 6.35 9.07 0.60
N ILE A 127 6.26 9.29 1.91
CA ILE A 127 5.08 9.85 2.58
C ILE A 127 5.45 11.05 3.45
N ARG A 128 4.44 11.73 4.00
CA ARG A 128 4.62 12.79 5.00
C ARG A 128 3.62 12.66 6.16
N ASP A 129 3.73 13.55 7.16
CA ASP A 129 2.78 13.67 8.27
C ASP A 129 2.61 12.38 9.11
N LEU A 130 3.72 11.69 9.40
CA LEU A 130 3.72 10.37 10.07
C LEU A 130 2.97 10.35 11.41
N ASP A 131 3.07 11.42 12.20
CA ASP A 131 2.33 11.53 13.47
C ASP A 131 0.81 11.61 13.25
N GLY A 132 0.35 12.36 12.25
CA GLY A 132 -1.06 12.42 11.87
C GLY A 132 -1.58 11.08 11.33
N ILE A 133 -0.76 10.35 10.58
CA ILE A 133 -1.08 8.98 10.13
C ILE A 133 -1.20 8.02 11.32
N LYS A 134 -0.32 8.17 12.32
CA LYS A 134 -0.38 7.40 13.57
C LYS A 134 -1.65 7.69 14.35
N GLU A 135 -2.05 8.95 14.46
CA GLU A 135 -3.31 9.36 15.10
C GLU A 135 -4.54 8.81 14.37
N ALA A 136 -4.52 8.79 13.04
CA ALA A 136 -5.57 8.13 12.25
C ALA A 136 -5.62 6.60 12.51
N GLY A 137 -4.54 6.01 13.03
CA GLY A 137 -4.47 4.59 13.34
C GLY A 137 -4.45 3.71 12.10
N LEU A 138 -3.78 4.16 11.03
CA LEU A 138 -3.57 3.40 9.80
C LEU A 138 -2.14 2.82 9.76
N PRO A 139 -1.96 1.50 9.88
CA PRO A 139 -0.69 0.84 9.57
C PRO A 139 -0.19 1.23 8.18
N ILE A 140 1.06 1.67 8.09
CA ILE A 140 1.65 2.14 6.84
C ILE A 140 3.06 1.63 6.61
N TRP A 141 3.34 1.28 5.36
CA TRP A 141 4.65 0.91 4.85
C TRP A 141 5.03 1.84 3.70
N ALA A 142 6.27 2.35 3.69
CA ALA A 142 6.76 3.22 2.62
C ALA A 142 8.29 3.23 2.50
N ASN A 143 8.83 3.82 1.44
CA ASN A 143 10.27 3.94 1.21
C ASN A 143 10.94 4.98 2.12
N GLY A 144 10.17 5.94 2.64
CA GLY A 144 10.70 6.96 3.56
C GLY A 144 9.78 8.15 3.77
N LEU A 145 10.32 9.18 4.41
CA LEU A 145 9.63 10.42 4.72
C LEU A 145 10.19 11.59 3.92
N VAL A 146 9.30 12.47 3.46
CA VAL A 146 9.64 13.76 2.85
C VAL A 146 8.71 14.85 3.40
N PRO A 147 9.09 16.14 3.35
CA PRO A 147 8.32 17.19 4.01
C PRO A 147 7.10 17.70 3.20
N GLY A 148 6.96 17.34 1.92
CA GLY A 148 5.92 17.91 1.07
C GLY A 148 5.62 17.10 -0.18
N HIS A 149 4.55 17.46 -0.86
CA HIS A 149 4.19 16.97 -2.19
C HIS A 149 4.32 18.11 -3.21
N GLY A 150 4.38 17.78 -4.50
CA GLY A 150 4.22 18.75 -5.58
C GLY A 150 2.76 18.82 -6.05
N ILE A 151 2.50 18.76 -7.36
CA ILE A 151 1.14 18.90 -7.92
C ILE A 151 0.18 17.78 -7.52
N PHE A 152 0.72 16.60 -7.18
CA PHE A 152 0.02 15.41 -6.72
C PHE A 152 -1.19 14.98 -7.58
N ASN A 153 -0.88 14.28 -8.67
CA ASN A 153 -1.85 13.75 -9.61
C ASN A 153 -2.03 12.24 -9.42
N LEU A 154 -3.28 11.78 -9.44
CA LEU A 154 -3.65 10.37 -9.56
C LEU A 154 -3.62 9.98 -11.04
N ILE A 155 -2.91 8.90 -11.38
CA ILE A 155 -2.70 8.46 -12.77
C ILE A 155 -3.59 7.27 -13.13
N SER A 156 -3.77 6.33 -12.20
CA SER A 156 -4.60 5.14 -12.40
C SER A 156 -5.08 4.58 -11.06
N VAL A 157 -6.19 3.83 -11.10
CA VAL A 157 -6.68 2.95 -10.04
C VAL A 157 -6.97 1.57 -10.60
#